data_AF-A0AAV7H9T7-F1
#
_entry.id   AF-A0AAV7H9T7-F1
#
_cell.length_a   1.000
_cell.length_b   1.000
_cell.length_c   1.000
_cell.angle_alpha   90.00
_cell.angle_beta   90.00
_cell.angle_gamma   90.00
#
_symmetry.space_group_name_H-M   'P 1'
#
loop_
_entity.id
_entity.type
_entity.pdbx_description
1 polymer ?
#
loop_
_entity_poly.entity_id
_entity_poly.type
_entity_poly.pdbx_seq_one_letter_code
_entity_poly.pdbx_strand_id
1 'polypeptide(L)'
;MTGHHGFKAIRRLAGSPFQARNYKKKIGFGSITLPPGDTSWSAIIGDCFRWYNSISSSHPPQFVEEQVKRHGKVFTCSLFGRRAVVSADPVFNRYIMQNEGKLFQSSYPKSFRDLVGKNGVIVVHGEQQKRLHAIAVNIMKLEKISSNSSFLSDVQMIMLQTINCLPDNEVVLLQDVCRKVAINLMANQLMGVSSESEINEMACLFSDFVDGCLSVPINLPGFAYHTAMKAREGIIAKIKNTIADGMQQGGSVERSGVLGRLVEEENLNDNQIADFIINLLFAGNETTTKTMLFAVYFLTQCPQALEQLLIEHESIRRMSHNEILEWDDYKAMPFTQCVIDETLRLGGIAIWLLREAKADVEYKDFTIPQGYLVVPFLSAIHLDEGIYPGALQFNPWRWLAEENKEKRNWRTSPYFSPFGGGARYCPGAEISRLQIAFFLHHFVLKCRWTQIAEDRMSFFPSARLVNGFQVLVSKEKRNWRTSPYFSPFGGGARYCPGAEISRLQIAFFLHHFVLKCRWTQIAEDRMSFFPSARLVNGFQVLVSKV
;
A
#
# COMPACT_ATOMS: atom_id res chain seq x y z
N MET A 1 -52.36 -13.01 5.87
CA MET A 1 -53.41 -12.18 5.27
C MET A 1 -52.85 -10.79 5.05
N THR A 2 -52.99 -10.29 3.81
CA THR A 2 -52.86 -8.89 3.33
C THR A 2 -51.53 -8.15 3.59
N GLY A 3 -50.76 -7.66 2.61
CA GLY A 3 -51.07 -7.45 1.20
C GLY A 3 -49.82 -7.36 0.32
N HIS A 4 -49.78 -8.23 -0.67
CA HIS A 4 -49.17 -7.99 -1.98
C HIS A 4 -50.05 -7.01 -2.75
N HIS A 5 -49.51 -5.86 -3.16
CA HIS A 5 -49.82 -5.19 -4.44
C HIS A 5 -48.97 -3.92 -4.57
N GLY A 6 -48.05 -3.89 -5.55
CA GLY A 6 -47.20 -2.73 -5.80
C GLY A 6 -45.90 -2.95 -6.56
N PHE A 7 -45.69 -4.10 -7.23
CA PHE A 7 -44.50 -4.34 -8.05
C PHE A 7 -44.87 -4.89 -9.44
N LYS A 8 -45.66 -4.12 -10.21
CA LYS A 8 -45.88 -4.34 -11.65
C LYS A 8 -46.09 -3.00 -12.37
N ALA A 9 -45.10 -2.10 -12.31
CA ALA A 9 -45.08 -0.90 -13.15
C ALA A 9 -43.67 -0.29 -13.35
N ILE A 10 -42.59 -1.09 -13.35
CA ILE A 10 -41.24 -0.60 -13.75
C ILE A 10 -40.51 -1.72 -14.52
N ARG A 11 -41.09 -2.15 -15.65
CA ARG A 11 -40.43 -3.14 -16.54
C ARG A 11 -40.71 -2.95 -18.04
N ARG A 12 -41.12 -1.75 -18.45
CA ARG A 12 -41.22 -1.37 -19.87
C ARG A 12 -40.78 0.07 -20.02
N LEU A 13 -39.47 0.30 -20.14
CA LEU A 13 -38.82 1.44 -20.80
C LEU A 13 -37.29 1.15 -20.77
N ALA A 14 -36.89 0.00 -21.30
CA ALA A 14 -35.50 -0.33 -21.59
C ALA A 14 -35.40 -0.53 -23.10
N GLY A 15 -34.94 0.49 -23.80
CA GLY A 15 -34.87 0.50 -25.26
C GLY A 15 -34.59 1.89 -25.83
N SER A 16 -33.42 2.45 -25.54
CA SER A 16 -32.81 3.54 -26.33
C SER A 16 -31.33 3.71 -25.94
N PRO A 17 -30.39 3.80 -26.89
CA PRO A 17 -29.00 4.12 -26.61
C PRO A 17 -28.91 5.59 -26.18
N PHE A 18 -28.64 5.82 -24.89
CA PHE A 18 -28.49 7.17 -24.35
C PHE A 18 -27.15 7.77 -24.81
N GLN A 19 -27.21 8.73 -25.73
CA GLN A 19 -26.05 9.55 -26.10
C GLN A 19 -25.65 10.46 -24.92
N ALA A 20 -24.35 10.49 -24.60
CA ALA A 20 -23.79 11.39 -23.60
C ALA A 20 -24.06 12.85 -23.98
N ARG A 21 -24.91 13.55 -23.22
CA ARG A 21 -25.16 15.00 -23.41
C ARG A 21 -24.19 15.80 -22.54
N ASN A 22 -23.38 16.64 -23.17
CA ASN A 22 -22.61 17.67 -22.47
C ASN A 22 -23.56 18.67 -21.80
N TYR A 23 -23.52 18.75 -20.47
CA TYR A 23 -24.40 19.62 -19.70
C TYR A 23 -23.80 21.03 -19.62
N LYS A 24 -24.29 21.97 -20.43
CA LYS A 24 -23.96 23.40 -20.30
C LYS A 24 -24.84 24.02 -19.21
N LYS A 25 -24.27 24.36 -18.06
CA LYS A 25 -25.00 25.11 -17.03
C LYS A 25 -24.84 26.60 -17.32
N LYS A 26 -25.92 27.29 -17.69
CA LYS A 26 -25.94 28.77 -17.77
C LYS A 26 -26.12 29.31 -16.35
N ILE A 27 -25.04 29.76 -15.75
CA ILE A 27 -25.05 30.74 -14.65
C ILE A 27 -24.55 32.05 -15.30
N GLY A 28 -25.14 33.19 -14.96
CA GLY A 28 -24.83 34.47 -15.62
C GLY A 28 -23.31 34.73 -15.65
N PHE A 29 -22.80 35.06 -16.85
CA PHE A 29 -21.38 35.11 -17.28
C PHE A 29 -20.75 33.75 -17.67
N GLY A 30 -20.66 33.50 -18.99
CA GLY A 30 -19.93 32.37 -19.60
C GLY A 30 -20.64 31.01 -19.50
N SER A 31 -20.76 30.26 -20.60
CA SER A 31 -21.28 28.89 -20.51
C SER A 31 -20.18 27.96 -20.00
N ILE A 32 -20.25 27.57 -18.72
CA ILE A 32 -19.36 26.56 -18.12
C ILE A 32 -19.67 25.19 -18.75
N THR A 33 -18.65 24.55 -19.33
CA THR A 33 -18.73 23.18 -19.84
C THR A 33 -18.23 22.23 -18.75
N LEU A 34 -19.13 21.48 -18.12
CA LEU A 34 -18.75 20.48 -17.11
C LEU A 34 -18.22 19.20 -17.80
N PRO A 35 -17.39 18.39 -17.11
CA PRO A 35 -17.15 17.01 -17.53
C PRO A 35 -18.48 16.26 -17.72
N PRO A 36 -18.57 15.38 -18.72
CA PRO A 36 -19.79 14.61 -18.99
C PRO A 36 -20.19 13.76 -17.77
N GLY A 37 -21.49 13.55 -17.57
CA GLY A 37 -22.01 12.75 -16.46
C GLY A 37 -23.46 13.04 -16.12
N ASP A 38 -24.09 12.17 -15.33
CA ASP A 38 -25.47 12.35 -14.89
C ASP A 38 -25.50 13.22 -13.61
N THR A 39 -26.31 14.27 -13.64
CA THR A 39 -26.51 15.20 -12.51
C THR A 39 -27.96 15.25 -12.04
N SER A 40 -28.79 14.29 -12.50
CA SER A 40 -30.19 14.17 -12.08
C SER A 40 -30.32 13.78 -10.61
N TRP A 41 -31.43 14.15 -9.97
CA TRP A 41 -31.70 13.81 -8.57
C TRP A 41 -31.77 12.30 -8.32
N SER A 42 -32.26 11.53 -9.29
CA SER A 42 -32.22 10.06 -9.26
C SER A 42 -30.79 9.51 -9.29
N ALA A 43 -29.90 10.13 -10.05
CA ALA A 43 -28.47 9.78 -10.07
C ALA A 43 -27.77 10.18 -8.77
N ILE A 44 -28.19 11.27 -8.11
CA ILE A 44 -27.58 11.74 -6.85
C ILE A 44 -27.56 10.66 -5.77
N ILE A 45 -28.71 10.02 -5.55
CA ILE A 45 -28.84 8.94 -4.56
C ILE A 45 -28.29 7.62 -5.13
N GLY A 46 -28.60 7.32 -6.40
CA GLY A 46 -28.21 6.07 -7.06
C GLY A 46 -26.70 5.87 -7.17
N ASP A 47 -25.94 6.92 -7.52
CA ASP A 47 -24.49 6.85 -7.69
C ASP A 47 -23.77 6.64 -6.37
N CYS A 48 -24.26 7.23 -5.27
CA CYS A 48 -23.71 6.96 -3.94
C CYS A 48 -23.84 5.46 -3.61
N PHE A 49 -25.02 4.86 -3.74
CA PHE A 49 -25.21 3.43 -3.45
C PHE A 49 -24.39 2.53 -4.38
N ARG A 50 -24.36 2.83 -5.68
CA ARG A 50 -23.56 2.06 -6.64
C ARG A 50 -22.07 2.15 -6.35
N TRP A 51 -21.58 3.34 -6.01
CA TRP A 51 -20.21 3.56 -5.56
C TRP A 51 -19.90 2.70 -4.33
N TYR A 52 -20.70 2.84 -3.26
CA TYR A 52 -20.52 2.08 -2.01
C TYR A 52 -20.54 0.56 -2.24
N ASN A 53 -21.45 0.07 -3.10
CA ASN A 53 -21.51 -1.34 -3.45
C ASN A 53 -20.26 -1.82 -4.19
N SER A 54 -19.79 -1.06 -5.19
CA SER A 54 -18.58 -1.43 -5.94
C SER A 54 -17.35 -1.48 -5.04
N ILE A 55 -17.14 -0.48 -4.20
CA ILE A 55 -15.93 -0.37 -3.35
C ILE A 55 -15.92 -1.41 -2.22
N SER A 56 -17.11 -1.88 -1.82
CA SER A 56 -17.26 -2.94 -0.83
C SER A 56 -17.10 -4.33 -1.45
N SER A 57 -17.19 -4.43 -2.78
CA SER A 57 -17.06 -5.68 -3.54
C SER A 57 -15.58 -6.09 -3.74
N SER A 58 -15.38 -7.24 -4.38
CA SER A 58 -14.07 -7.72 -4.79
C SER A 58 -13.50 -7.01 -6.04
N HIS A 59 -14.27 -6.13 -6.70
CA HIS A 59 -13.81 -5.32 -7.85
C HIS A 59 -14.12 -3.82 -7.64
N PRO A 60 -13.38 -3.11 -6.77
CA PRO A 60 -13.65 -1.71 -6.44
C PRO A 60 -13.77 -0.73 -7.60
N PRO A 61 -12.93 -0.84 -8.66
CA PRO A 61 -13.03 0.09 -9.78
C PRO A 61 -14.29 -0.06 -10.62
N GLN A 62 -15.13 -1.09 -10.41
CA GLN A 62 -16.27 -1.42 -11.27
C GLN A 62 -17.14 -0.20 -11.62
N PHE A 63 -17.57 0.57 -10.61
CA PHE A 63 -18.38 1.76 -10.84
C PHE A 63 -17.64 2.76 -11.74
N VAL A 64 -16.37 3.01 -11.47
CA VAL A 64 -15.56 3.95 -12.25
C VAL A 64 -15.37 3.44 -13.68
N GLU A 65 -15.06 2.17 -13.89
CA GLU A 65 -14.96 1.56 -15.22
C GLU A 65 -16.25 1.71 -16.03
N GLU A 66 -17.41 1.46 -15.39
CA GLU A 66 -18.72 1.63 -16.02
C GLU A 66 -18.97 3.09 -16.43
N GLN A 67 -18.60 4.06 -15.59
CA GLN A 67 -18.74 5.48 -15.90
C GLN A 67 -17.73 5.93 -16.96
N VAL A 68 -16.50 5.42 -16.93
CA VAL A 68 -15.47 5.70 -17.93
C VAL A 68 -15.91 5.22 -19.32
N LYS A 69 -16.55 4.06 -19.42
CA LYS A 69 -17.13 3.56 -20.68
C LYS A 69 -18.24 4.45 -21.24
N ARG A 70 -18.99 5.15 -20.37
CA ARG A 70 -20.14 5.98 -20.76
C ARG A 70 -19.79 7.45 -21.03
N HIS A 71 -18.86 7.99 -20.24
CA HIS A 71 -18.59 9.42 -20.16
C HIS A 71 -17.12 9.76 -20.43
N GLY A 72 -16.22 8.78 -20.49
CA GLY A 72 -14.79 9.01 -20.62
C GLY A 72 -14.07 9.10 -19.27
N LYS A 73 -12.74 9.28 -19.31
CA LYS A 73 -11.86 9.14 -18.14
C LYS A 73 -12.08 10.19 -17.04
N VAL A 74 -12.74 11.30 -17.35
CA VAL A 74 -13.10 12.34 -16.38
C VAL A 74 -14.60 12.60 -16.51
N PHE A 75 -15.34 12.40 -15.41
CA PHE A 75 -16.79 12.49 -15.42
C PHE A 75 -17.35 13.12 -14.16
N THR A 76 -18.55 13.68 -14.28
CA THR A 76 -19.31 14.26 -13.16
C THR A 76 -20.28 13.24 -12.59
N CYS A 77 -20.38 13.15 -11.27
CA CYS A 77 -21.41 12.36 -10.58
C CYS A 77 -21.74 13.01 -9.22
N SER A 78 -22.43 12.26 -8.36
CA SER A 78 -22.71 12.66 -6.98
C SER A 78 -22.19 11.61 -6.02
N LEU A 79 -21.31 12.02 -5.11
CA LEU A 79 -20.71 11.17 -4.09
C LEU A 79 -20.76 11.88 -2.74
N PHE A 80 -21.04 11.15 -1.66
CA PHE A 80 -21.08 11.67 -0.29
C PHE A 80 -22.02 12.88 -0.11
N GLY A 81 -23.13 12.91 -0.85
CA GLY A 81 -24.08 14.03 -0.84
C GLY A 81 -23.56 15.31 -1.52
N ARG A 82 -22.44 15.24 -2.24
CA ARG A 82 -21.81 16.36 -2.95
C ARG A 82 -21.71 16.07 -4.44
N ARG A 83 -21.75 17.14 -5.25
CA ARG A 83 -21.35 17.05 -6.66
C ARG A 83 -19.86 16.75 -6.73
N ALA A 84 -19.50 15.76 -7.54
CA ALA A 84 -18.16 15.23 -7.65
C ALA A 84 -17.70 15.17 -9.10
N VAL A 85 -16.42 15.44 -9.34
CA VAL A 85 -15.70 15.09 -10.57
C VAL A 85 -14.76 13.96 -10.23
N VAL A 86 -14.97 12.79 -10.85
CA VAL A 86 -14.11 11.62 -10.68
C VAL A 86 -13.18 11.53 -11.89
N SER A 87 -11.91 11.24 -11.63
CA SER A 87 -10.88 11.12 -12.67
C SER A 87 -10.14 9.79 -12.58
N ALA A 88 -10.23 9.03 -13.66
CA ALA A 88 -9.41 7.87 -13.99
C ALA A 88 -8.33 8.23 -15.05
N ASP A 89 -8.11 9.52 -15.31
CA ASP A 89 -7.06 9.98 -16.22
C ASP A 89 -5.74 10.18 -15.45
N PRO A 90 -4.64 9.50 -15.83
CA PRO A 90 -3.37 9.56 -15.11
C PRO A 90 -2.75 10.96 -15.14
N VAL A 91 -2.84 11.66 -16.27
CA VAL A 91 -2.27 13.00 -16.44
C VAL A 91 -3.05 14.01 -15.62
N PHE A 92 -4.39 13.91 -15.62
CA PHE A 92 -5.23 14.80 -14.83
C PHE A 92 -5.11 14.52 -13.32
N ASN A 93 -5.01 13.26 -12.91
CA ASN A 93 -4.76 12.91 -11.50
C ASN A 93 -3.44 13.52 -11.00
N ARG A 94 -2.39 13.44 -11.81
CA ARG A 94 -1.11 14.11 -11.51
C ARG A 94 -1.26 15.63 -11.44
N TYR A 95 -1.98 16.24 -12.39
CA TYR A 95 -2.26 17.68 -12.37
C TYR A 95 -2.99 18.12 -11.09
N ILE A 96 -4.01 17.37 -10.65
CA ILE A 96 -4.74 17.64 -9.41
C ILE A 96 -3.78 17.61 -8.21
N MET A 97 -2.95 16.57 -8.10
CA MET A 97 -2.00 16.42 -7.00
C MET A 97 -0.91 17.52 -7.00
N GLN A 98 -0.40 17.90 -8.16
CA GLN A 98 0.61 18.96 -8.30
C GLN A 98 0.08 20.36 -7.99
N ASN A 99 -1.24 20.58 -8.13
CA ASN A 99 -1.90 21.85 -7.85
C ASN A 99 -2.59 21.90 -6.48
N GLU A 100 -2.24 21.00 -5.57
CA GLU A 100 -2.66 21.04 -4.18
C GLU A 100 -2.26 22.36 -3.51
N GLY A 101 -3.18 22.97 -2.76
CA GLY A 101 -3.03 24.28 -2.14
C GLY A 101 -3.24 25.47 -3.08
N LYS A 102 -3.09 25.28 -4.40
CA LYS A 102 -3.28 26.31 -5.42
C LYS A 102 -4.71 26.28 -5.97
N LEU A 103 -5.04 25.23 -6.72
CA LEU A 103 -6.33 25.05 -7.40
C LEU A 103 -7.23 24.06 -6.67
N PHE A 104 -6.62 23.09 -6.00
CA PHE A 104 -7.33 22.06 -5.23
C PHE A 104 -6.90 22.08 -3.77
N GLN A 105 -7.74 21.57 -2.89
CA GLN A 105 -7.40 21.34 -1.48
C GLN A 105 -7.91 19.98 -1.02
N SER A 106 -7.19 19.34 -0.11
CA SER A 106 -7.66 18.13 0.57
C SER A 106 -9.03 18.33 1.24
N SER A 107 -9.96 17.38 1.04
CA SER A 107 -11.32 17.48 1.59
C SER A 107 -11.84 16.10 2.00
N TYR A 108 -11.46 15.64 3.19
CA TYR A 108 -11.92 14.37 3.76
C TYR A 108 -13.22 14.51 4.58
N PRO A 109 -13.99 13.43 4.81
CA PRO A 109 -15.24 13.45 5.57
C PRO A 109 -15.05 13.98 7.00
N LYS A 110 -16.15 14.50 7.57
CA LYS A 110 -16.13 15.09 8.92
C LYS A 110 -15.63 14.10 9.99
N SER A 111 -16.09 12.84 9.97
CA SER A 111 -15.66 11.83 10.94
C SER A 111 -14.14 11.68 11.00
N PHE A 112 -13.51 11.58 9.82
CA PHE A 112 -12.06 11.53 9.69
C PHE A 112 -11.37 12.80 10.22
N ARG A 113 -11.85 13.99 9.84
CA ARG A 113 -11.25 15.27 10.25
C ARG A 113 -11.31 15.49 11.77
N ASP A 114 -12.43 15.13 12.40
CA ASP A 114 -12.61 15.30 13.84
C ASP A 114 -11.68 14.38 14.63
N LEU A 115 -11.58 13.12 14.21
CA LEU A 115 -10.76 12.11 14.88
C LEU A 115 -9.26 12.37 14.70
N VAL A 116 -8.80 12.63 13.48
CA VAL A 116 -7.40 12.99 13.23
C VAL A 116 -7.02 14.31 13.92
N GLY A 117 -7.99 15.22 14.10
CA GLY A 117 -7.79 16.49 14.77
C GLY A 117 -7.50 17.65 13.81
N LYS A 118 -7.78 18.85 14.30
CA LYS A 118 -7.70 20.10 13.53
C LYS A 118 -6.28 20.46 13.09
N ASN A 119 -5.26 19.95 13.78
CA ASN A 119 -3.85 20.16 13.43
C ASN A 119 -3.21 18.96 12.71
N GLY A 120 -3.96 17.93 12.35
CA GLY A 120 -3.41 16.78 11.61
C GLY A 120 -2.96 17.19 10.21
N VAL A 121 -1.80 16.68 9.76
CA VAL A 121 -1.15 17.06 8.49
C VAL A 121 -2.07 16.93 7.27
N ILE A 122 -2.93 15.90 7.29
CA ILE A 122 -3.89 15.62 6.23
C ILE A 122 -5.07 16.61 6.19
N VAL A 123 -5.43 17.22 7.33
CA VAL A 123 -6.58 18.13 7.49
C VAL A 123 -6.19 19.58 7.27
N VAL A 124 -5.00 19.99 7.73
CA VAL A 124 -4.55 21.38 7.61
C VAL A 124 -4.26 21.77 6.16
N HIS A 125 -4.30 23.07 5.87
CA HIS A 125 -4.02 23.65 4.55
C HIS A 125 -3.01 24.80 4.63
N GLY A 126 -2.56 25.29 3.48
CA GLY A 126 -1.71 26.47 3.39
C GLY A 126 -0.35 26.31 4.10
N GLU A 127 0.10 27.36 4.77
CA GLU A 127 1.44 27.40 5.35
C GLU A 127 1.61 26.43 6.52
N GLN A 128 0.56 26.24 7.34
CA GLN A 128 0.58 25.25 8.42
C GLN A 128 0.78 23.83 7.86
N GLN A 129 0.13 23.51 6.73
CA GLN A 129 0.32 22.22 6.08
C GLN A 129 1.74 22.03 5.58
N LYS A 130 2.31 23.04 4.90
CA LYS A 130 3.70 22.96 4.43
C LYS A 130 4.67 22.75 5.59
N ARG A 131 4.48 23.50 6.69
CA ARG A 131 5.30 23.38 7.90
C ARG A 131 5.22 21.98 8.48
N LEU A 132 4.02 21.50 8.83
CA LEU A 132 3.86 20.16 9.43
C LEU A 132 4.31 19.03 8.49
N HIS A 133 4.10 19.18 7.19
CA HIS A 133 4.56 18.21 6.19
C HIS A 133 6.09 18.18 6.09
N ALA A 134 6.75 19.34 6.08
CA ALA A 134 8.21 19.44 6.09
C ALA A 134 8.82 18.80 7.35
N ILE A 135 8.19 19.01 8.51
CA ILE A 135 8.54 18.36 9.78
C ILE A 135 8.47 16.83 9.62
N ALA A 136 7.32 16.30 9.15
CA ALA A 136 7.13 14.86 8.93
C ALA A 136 8.18 14.29 7.95
N VAL A 137 8.44 14.98 6.83
CA VAL A 137 9.45 14.56 5.85
C VAL A 137 10.84 14.54 6.47
N ASN A 138 11.22 15.57 7.22
CA ASN A 138 12.54 15.66 7.87
C ASN A 138 12.77 14.57 8.92
N ILE A 139 11.72 14.20 9.66
CA ILE A 139 11.75 13.12 10.65
C ILE A 139 11.92 11.76 9.96
N MET A 140 11.32 11.58 8.78
CA MET A 140 11.29 10.31 8.03
C MET A 140 12.35 10.22 6.93
N LYS A 141 13.32 11.14 6.88
CA LYS A 141 14.40 11.13 5.86
C LYS A 141 15.23 9.86 5.96
N LEU A 142 15.43 9.21 4.81
CA LEU A 142 16.25 8.00 4.69
C LEU A 142 17.67 8.17 5.22
N GLU A 143 18.31 9.32 5.03
CA GLU A 143 19.68 9.57 5.53
C GLU A 143 19.76 9.47 7.06
N LYS A 144 18.73 9.94 7.78
CA LYS A 144 18.64 9.81 9.24
C LYS A 144 18.35 8.36 9.66
N ILE A 145 17.66 7.60 8.80
CA ILE A 145 17.34 6.19 9.03
C ILE A 145 18.55 5.29 8.75
N SER A 146 19.28 5.52 7.66
CA SER A 146 20.40 4.70 7.21
C SER A 146 21.66 4.89 8.06
N SER A 147 21.85 6.08 8.62
CA SER A 147 22.99 6.38 9.52
C SER A 147 22.74 5.95 10.97
N ASN A 148 21.49 5.64 11.33
CA ASN A 148 21.10 5.26 12.67
C ASN A 148 20.96 3.73 12.78
N SER A 149 22.06 3.07 13.14
CA SER A 149 22.08 1.60 13.31
C SER A 149 21.14 1.12 14.41
N SER A 150 20.93 1.90 15.48
CA SER A 150 19.99 1.51 16.54
C SER A 150 18.56 1.50 16.04
N PHE A 151 18.15 2.49 15.23
CA PHE A 151 16.82 2.51 14.60
C PHE A 151 16.56 1.27 13.73
N LEU A 152 17.53 0.89 12.87
CA LEU A 152 17.40 -0.30 12.02
C LEU A 152 17.31 -1.58 12.86
N SER A 153 18.07 -1.64 13.96
CA SER A 153 18.02 -2.75 14.92
C SER A 153 16.66 -2.82 15.61
N ASP A 154 16.16 -1.71 16.16
CA ASP A 154 14.90 -1.65 16.92
C ASP A 154 13.70 -2.10 16.07
N VAL A 155 13.64 -1.62 14.82
CA VAL A 155 12.61 -2.03 13.86
C VAL A 155 12.60 -3.54 13.66
N GLN A 156 13.78 -4.14 13.47
CA GLN A 156 13.90 -5.56 13.23
C GLN A 156 13.65 -6.39 14.48
N MET A 157 14.08 -5.90 15.65
CA MET A 157 13.83 -6.57 16.92
C MET A 157 12.34 -6.71 17.22
N ILE A 158 11.54 -5.68 16.96
CA ILE A 158 10.07 -5.74 17.12
C ILE A 158 9.45 -6.80 16.17
N MET A 159 9.91 -6.84 14.92
CA MET A 159 9.45 -7.84 13.95
C MET A 159 9.84 -9.25 14.38
N LEU A 160 11.10 -9.45 14.76
CA LEU A 160 11.65 -10.74 15.20
C LEU A 160 10.95 -11.24 16.46
N GLN A 161 10.72 -10.38 17.45
CA GLN A 161 9.95 -10.73 18.65
C GLN A 161 8.55 -11.23 18.27
N THR A 162 7.85 -10.49 17.41
CA THR A 162 6.50 -10.87 16.99
C THR A 162 6.49 -12.19 16.21
N ILE A 163 7.42 -12.37 15.27
CA ILE A 163 7.54 -13.58 14.44
C ILE A 163 7.96 -14.80 15.28
N ASN A 164 8.91 -14.64 16.20
CA ASN A 164 9.40 -15.72 17.06
C ASN A 164 8.32 -16.19 18.05
N CYS A 165 7.41 -15.31 18.47
CA CYS A 165 6.25 -15.62 19.30
C CYS A 165 5.09 -16.30 18.57
N LEU A 166 5.13 -16.43 17.24
CA LEU A 166 4.10 -17.18 16.52
C LEU A 166 4.06 -18.64 16.98
N PRO A 167 2.88 -19.27 17.04
CA PRO A 167 2.77 -20.69 17.35
C PRO A 167 3.35 -21.55 16.20
N ASP A 168 3.72 -22.79 16.52
CA ASP A 168 4.22 -23.76 15.53
C ASP A 168 3.10 -24.77 15.20
N ASN A 169 2.72 -24.87 13.92
CA ASN A 169 1.63 -25.70 13.41
C ASN A 169 0.23 -25.33 13.94
N GLU A 170 -0.03 -24.03 14.11
CA GLU A 170 -1.35 -23.53 14.49
C GLU A 170 -1.89 -22.51 13.48
N VAL A 171 -3.21 -22.35 13.50
CA VAL A 171 -3.93 -21.39 12.69
C VAL A 171 -3.83 -20.02 13.33
N VAL A 172 -3.41 -19.03 12.56
CA VAL A 172 -3.40 -17.62 12.96
C VAL A 172 -4.11 -16.75 11.92
N LEU A 173 -4.63 -15.61 12.38
CA LEU A 173 -5.06 -14.52 11.50
C LEU A 173 -3.83 -13.66 11.18
N LEU A 174 -3.32 -13.75 9.95
CA LEU A 174 -2.11 -13.01 9.59
C LEU A 174 -2.31 -11.49 9.71
N GLN A 175 -3.54 -11.01 9.52
CA GLN A 175 -3.90 -9.61 9.73
C GLN A 175 -3.55 -9.14 11.16
N ASP A 176 -3.77 -9.98 12.17
CA ASP A 176 -3.51 -9.61 13.56
C ASP A 176 -2.01 -9.58 13.85
N VAL A 177 -1.24 -10.48 13.23
CA VAL A 177 0.23 -10.47 13.27
C VAL A 177 0.78 -9.18 12.65
N CYS A 178 0.35 -8.84 11.43
CA CYS A 178 0.78 -7.61 10.75
C CYS A 178 0.33 -6.34 11.50
N ARG A 179 -0.83 -6.38 12.17
CA ARG A 179 -1.31 -5.27 13.01
C ARG A 179 -0.43 -5.11 14.25
N LYS A 180 -0.08 -6.21 14.92
CA LYS A 180 0.82 -6.22 16.08
C LYS A 180 2.20 -5.68 15.73
N VAL A 181 2.78 -6.11 14.60
CA VAL A 181 4.07 -5.56 14.13
C VAL A 181 3.97 -4.05 13.91
N ALA A 182 2.98 -3.58 13.16
CA ALA A 182 2.90 -2.16 12.81
C ALA A 182 2.63 -1.27 14.04
N ILE A 183 1.75 -1.66 14.95
CA ILE A 183 1.43 -0.84 16.11
C ILE A 183 2.61 -0.76 17.07
N ASN A 184 3.36 -1.85 17.25
CA ASN A 184 4.56 -1.87 18.08
C ASN A 184 5.64 -0.97 17.49
N LEU A 185 5.86 -1.03 16.17
CA LEU A 185 6.79 -0.15 15.47
C LEU A 185 6.39 1.31 15.67
N MET A 186 5.12 1.65 15.45
CA MET A 186 4.66 3.03 15.56
C MET A 186 4.69 3.55 17.00
N ALA A 187 4.33 2.72 17.99
CA ALA A 187 4.38 3.10 19.39
C ALA A 187 5.82 3.34 19.87
N ASN A 188 6.75 2.46 19.49
CA ASN A 188 8.16 2.60 19.81
C ASN A 188 8.79 3.81 19.10
N GLN A 189 8.59 3.94 17.79
CA GLN A 189 9.18 5.02 17.00
C GLN A 189 8.64 6.40 17.36
N LEU A 190 7.34 6.52 17.64
CA LEU A 190 6.73 7.81 17.91
C LEU A 190 6.82 8.22 19.38
N MET A 191 6.63 7.30 20.32
CA MET A 191 6.51 7.63 21.74
C MET A 191 7.64 7.07 22.61
N GLY A 192 8.53 6.23 22.07
CA GLY A 192 9.59 5.56 22.87
C GLY A 192 9.04 4.51 23.85
N VAL A 193 7.79 4.10 23.68
CA VAL A 193 7.15 3.10 24.55
C VAL A 193 7.81 1.73 24.34
N SER A 194 8.08 1.03 25.44
CA SER A 194 8.82 -0.24 25.43
C SER A 194 8.16 -1.37 26.22
N SER A 195 7.21 -1.09 27.12
CA SER A 195 6.53 -2.15 27.87
C SER A 195 5.37 -2.78 27.09
N GLU A 196 5.21 -4.09 27.20
CA GLU A 196 4.16 -4.83 26.50
C GLU A 196 2.74 -4.39 26.93
N SER A 197 2.56 -4.03 28.21
CA SER A 197 1.29 -3.53 28.74
C SER A 197 0.87 -2.21 28.08
N GLU A 198 1.79 -1.25 27.96
CA GLU A 198 1.50 0.05 27.34
C GLU A 198 1.22 -0.08 25.84
N ILE A 199 1.94 -0.98 25.17
CA ILE A 199 1.75 -1.29 23.75
C ILE A 199 0.36 -1.89 23.52
N ASN A 200 -0.06 -2.88 24.33
CA ASN A 200 -1.37 -3.52 24.19
C ASN A 200 -2.51 -2.53 24.44
N GLU A 201 -2.38 -1.67 25.45
CA GLU A 201 -3.37 -0.63 25.73
C GLU A 201 -3.47 0.38 24.57
N MET A 202 -2.32 0.81 24.02
CA MET A 202 -2.27 1.68 22.85
C MET A 202 -2.92 1.01 21.63
N ALA A 203 -2.70 -0.29 21.43
CA ALA A 203 -3.30 -1.05 20.34
C ALA A 203 -4.82 -1.12 20.44
N CYS A 204 -5.37 -1.33 21.64
CA CYS A 204 -6.82 -1.31 21.88
C CYS A 204 -7.43 0.06 21.57
N LEU A 205 -6.87 1.13 22.17
CA LEU A 205 -7.34 2.50 21.92
C LEU A 205 -7.26 2.84 20.43
N PHE A 206 -6.19 2.44 19.77
CA PHE A 206 -6.00 2.76 18.37
C PHE A 206 -6.92 1.98 17.44
N SER A 207 -7.26 0.72 17.77
CA SER A 207 -8.25 -0.05 17.03
C SER A 207 -9.61 0.65 17.05
N ASP A 208 -10.08 1.05 18.23
CA ASP A 208 -11.34 1.78 18.39
C ASP A 208 -11.31 3.13 17.64
N PHE A 209 -10.17 3.82 17.66
CA PHE A 209 -9.95 5.06 16.94
C PHE A 209 -10.10 4.91 15.42
N VAL A 210 -9.49 3.87 14.85
CA VAL A 210 -9.51 3.59 13.40
C VAL A 210 -10.93 3.28 12.93
N ASP A 211 -11.70 2.49 13.69
CA ASP A 211 -13.06 2.10 13.32
C ASP A 211 -14.00 3.32 13.21
N GLY A 212 -13.75 4.37 13.99
CA GLY A 212 -14.52 5.61 13.90
C GLY A 212 -14.15 6.51 12.72
N CYS A 213 -12.92 6.44 12.21
CA CYS A 213 -12.38 7.38 11.21
C CYS A 213 -13.20 7.45 9.92
N LEU A 214 -13.88 6.36 9.57
CA LEU A 214 -14.66 6.23 8.34
C LEU A 214 -16.13 5.88 8.61
N SER A 215 -16.56 6.03 9.86
CA SER A 215 -17.93 5.83 10.31
C SER A 215 -18.82 7.06 10.07
N VAL A 216 -20.12 6.92 10.27
CA VAL A 216 -21.08 8.04 10.28
C VAL A 216 -20.84 8.86 11.55
N PRO A 217 -20.69 10.19 11.48
CA PRO A 217 -20.31 11.04 12.62
C PRO A 217 -21.47 11.27 13.61
N ILE A 218 -21.94 10.21 14.27
CA ILE A 218 -22.99 10.24 15.30
C ILE A 218 -22.33 10.01 16.66
N ASN A 219 -22.30 11.04 17.50
CA ASN A 219 -21.67 10.98 18.82
C ASN A 219 -22.66 10.56 19.92
N LEU A 220 -23.17 9.34 19.82
CA LEU A 220 -24.06 8.74 20.83
C LEU A 220 -23.50 7.37 21.26
N PRO A 221 -23.67 6.96 22.54
CA PRO A 221 -23.27 5.63 23.00
C PRO A 221 -23.82 4.52 22.09
N GLY A 222 -22.97 3.55 21.73
CA GLY A 222 -23.31 2.46 20.80
C GLY A 222 -22.92 2.69 19.34
N PHE A 223 -22.53 3.92 18.96
CA PHE A 223 -21.99 4.21 17.62
C PHE A 223 -20.46 4.19 17.61
N ALA A 224 -19.87 3.65 16.54
CA ALA A 224 -18.41 3.57 16.37
C ALA A 224 -17.71 4.94 16.50
N TYR A 225 -18.33 6.02 15.99
CA TYR A 225 -17.80 7.37 16.12
C TYR A 225 -17.68 7.82 17.59
N HIS A 226 -18.65 7.49 18.45
CA HIS A 226 -18.58 7.82 19.88
C HIS A 226 -17.45 7.08 20.58
N THR A 227 -17.32 5.78 20.33
CA THR A 227 -16.23 4.96 20.88
C THR A 227 -14.87 5.49 20.44
N ALA A 228 -14.71 5.83 19.16
CA ALA A 228 -13.47 6.38 18.63
C ALA A 228 -13.11 7.75 19.21
N MET A 229 -14.09 8.61 19.49
CA MET A 229 -13.85 9.90 20.16
C MET A 229 -13.33 9.71 21.59
N LYS A 230 -13.87 8.74 22.34
CA LYS A 230 -13.33 8.38 23.65
C LYS A 230 -11.92 7.79 23.56
N ALA A 231 -11.70 6.92 22.58
CA ALA A 231 -10.37 6.34 22.35
C ALA A 231 -9.33 7.42 22.02
N ARG A 232 -9.72 8.42 21.20
CA ARG A 232 -8.90 9.60 20.91
C ARG A 232 -8.51 10.37 22.17
N GLU A 233 -9.43 10.56 23.11
CA GLU A 233 -9.14 11.22 24.39
C GLU A 233 -8.10 10.44 25.20
N GLY A 234 -8.22 9.10 25.24
CA GLY A 234 -7.24 8.22 25.86
C GLY A 234 -5.85 8.31 25.23
N ILE A 235 -5.77 8.34 23.89
CA ILE A 235 -4.50 8.50 23.17
C ILE A 235 -3.85 9.85 23.49
N ILE A 236 -4.63 10.95 23.50
CA ILE A 236 -4.12 12.28 23.87
C ILE A 236 -3.59 12.29 25.30
N ALA A 237 -4.32 11.71 26.24
CA ALA A 237 -3.90 11.64 27.63
C ALA A 237 -2.55 10.91 27.76
N LYS A 238 -2.39 9.78 27.06
CA LYS A 238 -1.11 9.05 27.02
C LYS A 238 0.02 9.88 26.44
N ILE A 239 -0.19 10.52 25.29
CA ILE A 239 0.84 11.38 24.68
C ILE A 239 1.27 12.48 25.64
N LYS A 240 0.32 13.14 26.32
CA LYS A 240 0.62 14.20 27.29
C LYS A 240 1.39 13.67 28.50
N ASN A 241 1.03 12.50 29.01
CA ASN A 241 1.75 11.87 30.11
C ASN A 241 3.19 11.52 29.70
N THR A 242 3.40 10.95 28.51
CA THR A 242 4.74 10.65 27.98
C THR A 242 5.60 11.92 27.82
N ILE A 243 5.01 13.04 27.37
CA ILE A 243 5.71 14.34 27.32
C ILE A 243 6.11 14.78 28.73
N ALA A 244 5.18 14.72 29.69
CA ALA A 244 5.43 15.16 31.07
C ALA A 244 6.50 14.32 31.76
N ASP A 245 6.46 13.00 31.61
CA ASP A 245 7.44 12.07 32.18
C ASP A 245 8.85 12.30 31.59
N GLY A 246 8.92 12.53 30.27
CA GLY A 246 10.18 12.86 29.58
C GLY A 246 10.82 14.16 30.08
N MET A 247 10.01 15.19 30.35
CA MET A 247 10.49 16.46 30.90
C MET A 247 11.00 16.35 32.35
N GLN A 248 10.43 15.45 33.17
CA GLN A 248 10.80 15.30 34.57
C GLN A 248 12.09 14.48 34.80
N GLN A 249 12.40 13.52 33.92
CA GLN A 249 13.50 12.59 34.13
C GLN A 249 14.89 13.11 33.71
N GLY A 250 15.00 14.32 33.15
CA GLY A 250 16.27 14.92 32.74
C GLY A 250 17.08 14.09 31.71
N GLY A 251 16.50 13.03 31.16
CA GLY A 251 17.09 12.22 30.11
C GLY A 251 17.03 12.96 28.79
N SER A 252 18.06 12.84 27.96
CA SER A 252 18.00 13.38 26.60
C SER A 252 16.74 12.85 25.92
N VAL A 253 15.91 13.79 25.49
CA VAL A 253 14.62 13.58 24.84
C VAL A 253 14.79 12.79 23.51
N GLU A 254 16.03 12.59 23.05
CA GLU A 254 16.44 11.61 22.03
C GLU A 254 15.87 10.19 22.26
N ARG A 255 15.63 9.77 23.51
CA ARG A 255 15.04 8.45 23.81
C ARG A 255 13.51 8.37 23.65
N SER A 256 12.82 9.51 23.49
CA SER A 256 11.35 9.56 23.34
C SER A 256 10.87 9.48 21.89
N GLY A 257 11.70 8.97 20.98
CA GLY A 257 11.35 8.79 19.57
C GLY A 257 11.09 10.12 18.82
N VAL A 258 10.10 10.13 17.94
CA VAL A 258 9.69 11.33 17.19
C VAL A 258 9.11 12.40 18.10
N LEU A 259 8.34 12.00 19.12
CA LEU A 259 7.70 12.91 20.07
C LEU A 259 8.73 13.80 20.75
N GLY A 260 9.87 13.23 21.12
CA GLY A 260 10.92 14.00 21.77
C GLY A 260 11.47 15.13 20.90
N ARG A 261 11.85 14.83 19.66
CA ARG A 261 12.36 15.83 18.72
C ARG A 261 11.32 16.92 18.43
N LEU A 262 10.03 16.58 18.39
CA LEU A 262 8.97 17.57 18.21
C LEU A 262 8.83 18.53 19.39
N VAL A 263 9.14 18.10 20.61
CA VAL A 263 9.09 18.95 21.79
C VAL A 263 10.29 19.91 21.83
N GLU A 264 11.47 19.46 21.42
CA GLU A 264 12.71 20.26 21.47
C GLU A 264 12.91 21.17 20.26
N GLU A 265 12.68 20.64 19.06
CA GLU A 265 13.07 21.30 17.80
C GLU A 265 11.93 22.14 17.20
N GLU A 266 10.69 21.90 17.63
CA GLU A 266 9.51 22.51 17.01
C GLU A 266 8.73 23.39 17.99
N ASN A 267 8.49 24.64 17.60
CA ASN A 267 7.60 25.55 18.33
C ASN A 267 6.13 25.18 18.05
N LEU A 268 5.70 24.02 18.56
CA LEU A 268 4.34 23.48 18.50
C LEU A 268 3.79 23.38 19.93
N ASN A 269 2.52 23.73 20.12
CA ASN A 269 1.88 23.49 21.42
C ASN A 269 1.47 22.03 21.60
N ASP A 270 1.21 21.60 22.85
CA ASP A 270 0.86 20.22 23.19
C ASP A 270 -0.29 19.64 22.36
N ASN A 271 -1.31 20.46 22.03
CA ASN A 271 -2.44 19.99 21.23
C ASN A 271 -2.04 19.78 19.76
N GLN A 272 -1.14 20.60 19.22
CA GLN A 272 -0.57 20.39 17.89
C GLN A 272 0.31 19.14 17.85
N ILE A 273 1.13 18.92 18.88
CA ILE A 273 1.96 17.72 19.01
C ILE A 273 1.08 16.48 19.09
N ALA A 274 0.05 16.47 19.94
CA ALA A 274 -0.85 15.34 20.09
C ALA A 274 -1.60 15.01 18.80
N ASP A 275 -2.20 16.01 18.13
CA ASP A 275 -2.86 15.81 16.83
C ASP A 275 -1.88 15.30 15.75
N PHE A 276 -0.64 15.81 15.75
CA PHE A 276 0.40 15.39 14.80
C PHE A 276 0.83 13.94 15.03
N ILE A 277 1.08 13.53 16.28
CA ILE A 277 1.43 12.15 16.63
C ILE A 277 0.27 11.20 16.32
N ILE A 278 -0.98 11.55 16.65
CA ILE A 278 -2.16 10.75 16.27
C ILE A 278 -2.24 10.57 14.76
N ASN A 279 -1.98 11.63 13.99
CA ASN A 279 -1.98 11.54 12.54
C ASN A 279 -0.88 10.62 12.00
N LEU A 280 0.33 10.66 12.58
CA LEU A 280 1.42 9.76 12.20
C LEU A 280 1.12 8.30 12.60
N LEU A 281 0.61 8.05 13.81
CA LEU A 281 0.14 6.75 14.28
C LEU A 281 -0.87 6.16 13.28
N PHE A 282 -1.92 6.94 12.95
CA PHE A 282 -2.93 6.59 11.93
C PHE A 282 -2.30 6.19 10.59
N ALA A 283 -1.47 7.08 10.04
CA ALA A 283 -0.90 6.90 8.72
C ALA A 283 0.02 5.68 8.65
N GLY A 284 0.90 5.49 9.64
CA GLY A 284 1.92 4.45 9.65
C GLY A 284 1.40 3.06 10.01
N ASN A 285 0.39 2.96 10.88
CA ASN A 285 -0.15 1.67 11.30
C ASN A 285 -1.00 1.03 10.21
N GLU A 286 -2.09 1.69 9.81
CA GLU A 286 -3.10 1.10 8.92
C GLU A 286 -2.53 0.72 7.55
N THR A 287 -1.69 1.59 6.96
CA THR A 287 -1.17 1.38 5.61
C THR A 287 -0.11 0.27 5.57
N THR A 288 0.82 0.27 6.52
CA THR A 288 1.91 -0.72 6.60
C THR A 288 1.37 -2.10 6.95
N THR A 289 0.44 -2.22 7.91
CA THR A 289 -0.24 -3.49 8.23
C THR A 289 -0.85 -4.13 6.98
N LYS A 290 -1.64 -3.36 6.23
CA LYS A 290 -2.34 -3.87 5.04
C LYS A 290 -1.37 -4.26 3.93
N THR A 291 -0.30 -3.48 3.74
CA THR A 291 0.68 -3.79 2.71
C THR A 291 1.46 -5.06 3.05
N MET A 292 1.87 -5.26 4.31
CA MET A 292 2.49 -6.52 4.76
C MET A 292 1.54 -7.72 4.56
N LEU A 293 0.28 -7.57 4.98
CA LEU A 293 -0.75 -8.60 4.83
C LEU A 293 -0.98 -8.98 3.36
N PHE A 294 -1.21 -7.99 2.50
CA PHE A 294 -1.46 -8.22 1.08
C PHE A 294 -0.23 -8.79 0.36
N ALA A 295 0.99 -8.39 0.74
CA ALA A 295 2.19 -8.97 0.16
C ALA A 295 2.23 -10.49 0.40
N VAL A 296 2.00 -10.94 1.63
CA VAL A 296 1.97 -12.38 1.94
C VAL A 296 0.80 -13.08 1.26
N TYR A 297 -0.39 -12.46 1.24
CA TYR A 297 -1.55 -12.98 0.53
C TYR A 297 -1.27 -13.21 -0.96
N PHE A 298 -0.71 -12.22 -1.66
CA PHE A 298 -0.38 -12.34 -3.08
C PHE A 298 0.78 -13.31 -3.35
N LEU A 299 1.79 -13.35 -2.48
CA LEU A 299 2.86 -14.35 -2.59
C LEU A 299 2.34 -15.78 -2.43
N THR A 300 1.30 -15.98 -1.61
CA THR A 300 0.62 -17.29 -1.48
C THR A 300 -0.02 -17.73 -2.79
N GLN A 301 -0.52 -16.78 -3.58
CA GLN A 301 -1.13 -17.02 -4.89
C GLN A 301 -0.10 -17.08 -6.03
N CYS A 302 1.15 -16.71 -5.77
CA CYS A 302 2.24 -16.73 -6.75
C CYS A 302 3.49 -17.44 -6.20
N PRO A 303 3.49 -18.79 -6.14
CA PRO A 303 4.62 -19.55 -5.61
C PRO A 303 5.97 -19.25 -6.28
N GLN A 304 5.96 -18.94 -7.57
CA GLN A 304 7.15 -18.55 -8.33
C GLN A 304 7.78 -17.25 -7.78
N ALA A 305 6.96 -16.26 -7.40
CA ALA A 305 7.45 -15.03 -6.81
C ALA A 305 7.97 -15.28 -5.38
N LEU A 306 7.30 -16.14 -4.61
CA LEU A 306 7.78 -16.56 -3.30
C LEU A 306 9.14 -17.26 -3.38
N GLU A 307 9.33 -18.17 -4.34
CA GLU A 307 10.61 -18.85 -4.56
C GLU A 307 11.73 -17.87 -4.90
N GLN A 308 11.49 -16.92 -5.82
CA GLN A 308 12.49 -15.92 -6.16
C GLN A 308 12.81 -14.98 -4.99
N LEU A 309 11.81 -14.60 -4.20
CA LEU A 309 11.99 -13.80 -2.98
C LEU A 309 12.84 -14.55 -1.94
N LEU A 310 12.61 -15.86 -1.78
CA LEU A 310 13.44 -16.72 -0.92
C LEU A 310 14.89 -16.78 -1.40
N ILE A 311 15.12 -16.95 -2.70
CA ILE A 311 16.49 -16.96 -3.28
C ILE A 311 17.22 -15.65 -2.98
N GLU A 312 16.55 -14.50 -3.14
CA GLU A 312 17.11 -13.18 -2.83
C GLU A 312 17.52 -13.09 -1.35
N HIS A 313 16.59 -13.40 -0.43
CA HIS A 313 16.84 -13.27 1.00
C HIS A 313 17.82 -14.30 1.58
N GLU A 314 17.87 -15.51 1.03
CA GLU A 314 18.90 -16.49 1.39
C GLU A 314 20.29 -16.04 0.95
N SER A 315 20.39 -15.39 -0.20
CA SER A 315 21.66 -14.83 -0.69
C SER A 315 22.14 -13.72 0.24
N ILE A 316 21.26 -12.79 0.62
CA ILE A 316 21.56 -11.73 1.60
C ILE A 316 22.04 -12.33 2.91
N ARG A 317 21.32 -13.32 3.46
CA ARG A 317 21.68 -13.96 4.73
C ARG A 317 22.98 -14.77 4.68
N ARG A 318 23.44 -15.21 3.51
CA ARG A 318 24.76 -15.86 3.37
C ARG A 318 25.89 -14.84 3.36
N MET A 319 25.63 -13.63 2.86
CA MET A 319 26.60 -12.54 2.84
C MET A 319 26.66 -11.81 4.19
N SER A 320 25.51 -11.64 4.84
CA SER A 320 25.39 -11.05 6.17
C SER A 320 25.70 -12.11 7.24
N HIS A 321 26.69 -11.85 8.10
CA HIS A 321 27.04 -12.75 9.21
C HIS A 321 26.09 -12.61 10.41
N ASN A 322 25.13 -11.70 10.37
CA ASN A 322 24.22 -11.35 11.46
C ASN A 322 22.75 -11.61 11.11
N GLU A 323 21.91 -11.79 12.13
CA GLU A 323 20.44 -11.88 11.95
C GLU A 323 19.81 -10.49 11.72
N ILE A 324 20.43 -9.44 12.24
CA ILE A 324 19.99 -8.06 12.04
C ILE A 324 20.62 -7.53 10.75
N LEU A 325 19.76 -7.06 9.85
CA LEU A 325 20.13 -6.51 8.55
C LEU A 325 20.68 -5.10 8.67
N GLU A 326 21.65 -4.79 7.83
CA GLU A 326 22.21 -3.46 7.67
C GLU A 326 21.59 -2.72 6.46
N TRP A 327 21.96 -1.46 6.29
CA TRP A 327 21.47 -0.65 5.17
C TRP A 327 21.88 -1.24 3.80
N ASP A 328 23.06 -1.82 3.71
CA ASP A 328 23.54 -2.46 2.48
C ASP A 328 22.74 -3.73 2.14
N ASP A 329 22.30 -4.48 3.15
CA ASP A 329 21.40 -5.61 2.97
C ASP A 329 20.05 -5.17 2.38
N TYR A 330 19.48 -4.06 2.85
CA TYR A 330 18.25 -3.49 2.29
C TYR A 330 18.41 -3.09 0.82
N LYS A 331 19.54 -2.46 0.46
CA LYS A 331 19.84 -2.12 -0.96
C LYS A 331 19.98 -3.37 -1.83
N ALA A 332 20.33 -4.51 -1.26
CA ALA A 332 20.44 -5.78 -1.95
C ALA A 332 19.10 -6.53 -2.13
N MET A 333 17.95 -5.86 -1.94
CA MET A 333 16.60 -6.44 -2.09
C MET A 333 15.81 -5.98 -3.34
N PRO A 334 16.37 -5.96 -4.56
CA PRO A 334 15.69 -5.39 -5.73
C PRO A 334 14.38 -6.10 -6.11
N PHE A 335 14.29 -7.43 -5.99
CA PHE A 335 13.09 -8.18 -6.29
C PHE A 335 12.02 -8.01 -5.19
N THR A 336 12.42 -7.93 -3.92
CA THR A 336 11.52 -7.54 -2.83
C THR A 336 10.87 -6.19 -3.12
N GLN A 337 11.63 -5.21 -3.64
CA GLN A 337 11.05 -3.92 -4.04
C GLN A 337 10.02 -4.07 -5.16
N CYS A 338 10.21 -4.99 -6.11
CA CYS A 338 9.21 -5.32 -7.14
C CYS A 338 7.95 -5.95 -6.55
N VAL A 339 8.09 -6.85 -5.56
CA VAL A 339 6.97 -7.44 -4.82
C VAL A 339 6.18 -6.37 -4.07
N ILE A 340 6.85 -5.43 -3.41
CA ILE A 340 6.21 -4.30 -2.72
C ILE A 340 5.47 -3.40 -3.71
N ASP A 341 6.10 -3.03 -4.83
CA ASP A 341 5.47 -2.20 -5.85
C ASP A 341 4.23 -2.85 -6.45
N GLU A 342 4.28 -4.16 -6.73
CA GLU A 342 3.13 -4.90 -7.24
C GLU A 342 2.02 -5.07 -6.19
N THR A 343 2.39 -5.26 -4.92
CA THR A 343 1.44 -5.30 -3.81
C THR A 343 0.71 -3.96 -3.68
N LEU A 344 1.42 -2.84 -3.76
CA LEU A 344 0.82 -1.51 -3.69
C LEU A 344 -0.08 -1.20 -4.89
N ARG A 345 0.31 -1.65 -6.10
CA ARG A 345 -0.49 -1.50 -7.33
C ARG A 345 -1.79 -2.27 -7.25
N LEU A 346 -1.73 -3.56 -6.89
CA LEU A 346 -2.86 -4.47 -6.92
C LEU A 346 -3.74 -4.36 -5.66
N GLY A 347 -3.11 -4.25 -4.49
CA GLY A 347 -3.80 -4.20 -3.19
C GLY A 347 -4.48 -2.88 -2.88
N GLY A 348 -4.20 -1.80 -3.64
CA GLY A 348 -4.95 -0.55 -3.60
C GLY A 348 -5.14 0.06 -2.21
N ILE A 349 -4.07 0.22 -1.43
CA ILE A 349 -4.12 0.76 -0.05
C ILE A 349 -4.80 2.14 0.01
N ALA A 350 -4.51 3.00 -0.99
CA ALA A 350 -5.17 4.29 -1.20
C ALA A 350 -5.83 4.31 -2.60
N ILE A 351 -7.04 3.75 -2.71
CA ILE A 351 -7.78 3.65 -3.97
C ILE A 351 -8.11 5.00 -4.62
N TRP A 352 -8.33 6.04 -3.81
CA TRP A 352 -8.59 7.40 -4.26
C TRP A 352 -8.11 8.44 -3.27
N LEU A 353 -8.06 9.68 -3.75
CA LEU A 353 -7.87 10.86 -2.93
C LEU A 353 -9.13 11.72 -2.95
N LEU A 354 -9.39 12.46 -1.88
CA LEU A 354 -10.49 13.41 -1.82
C LEU A 354 -9.95 14.83 -1.84
N ARG A 355 -10.39 15.59 -2.84
CA ARG A 355 -10.04 16.99 -3.07
C ARG A 355 -11.29 17.83 -3.27
N GLU A 356 -11.12 19.13 -3.17
CA GLU A 356 -12.13 20.12 -3.46
C GLU A 356 -11.51 21.21 -4.33
N ALA A 357 -12.25 21.66 -5.35
CA ALA A 357 -11.83 22.79 -6.18
C ALA A 357 -11.93 24.11 -5.39
N LYS A 358 -10.82 24.83 -5.27
CA LYS A 358 -10.74 26.10 -4.51
C LYS A 358 -11.32 27.29 -5.26
N ALA A 359 -11.37 27.20 -6.57
CA ALA A 359 -11.93 28.16 -7.51
C ALA A 359 -12.48 27.39 -8.72
N ASP A 360 -13.08 28.08 -9.68
CA ASP A 360 -13.38 27.47 -10.97
C ASP A 360 -12.06 27.08 -11.65
N VAL A 361 -11.88 25.80 -11.96
CA VAL A 361 -10.65 25.25 -12.56
C VAL A 361 -10.93 24.87 -14.00
N GLU A 362 -10.38 25.64 -14.93
CA GLU A 362 -10.35 25.28 -16.34
C GLU A 362 -9.27 24.24 -16.59
N TYR A 363 -9.66 23.12 -17.19
CA TYR A 363 -8.73 22.07 -17.61
C TYR A 363 -9.17 21.54 -18.98
N LYS A 364 -8.33 21.80 -19.99
CA LYS A 364 -8.60 21.46 -21.39
C LYS A 364 -9.95 22.03 -21.84
N ASP A 365 -10.93 21.17 -22.09
CA ASP A 365 -12.23 21.46 -22.67
C ASP A 365 -13.36 21.56 -21.65
N PHE A 366 -13.06 21.44 -20.36
CA PHE A 366 -14.04 21.56 -19.28
C PHE A 366 -13.59 22.47 -18.14
N THR A 367 -14.55 22.85 -17.31
CA THR A 367 -14.34 23.64 -16.10
C THR A 367 -14.93 22.88 -14.91
N ILE A 368 -14.15 22.75 -13.83
CA ILE A 368 -14.62 22.24 -12.54
C ILE A 368 -15.02 23.43 -11.68
N PRO A 369 -16.31 23.57 -11.31
CA PRO A 369 -16.73 24.70 -10.49
C PRO A 369 -16.14 24.64 -9.08
N GLN A 370 -15.94 25.81 -8.48
CA GLN A 370 -15.55 25.95 -7.09
C GLN A 370 -16.45 25.11 -6.16
N GLY A 371 -15.84 24.46 -5.17
CA GLY A 371 -16.54 23.67 -4.15
C GLY A 371 -16.97 22.26 -4.60
N TYR A 372 -16.79 21.91 -5.88
CA TYR A 372 -16.99 20.53 -6.32
C TYR A 372 -15.97 19.61 -5.65
N LEU A 373 -16.43 18.43 -5.23
CA LEU A 373 -15.55 17.35 -4.81
C LEU A 373 -14.78 16.86 -6.06
N VAL A 374 -13.49 16.62 -5.93
CA VAL A 374 -12.65 16.09 -6.99
C VAL A 374 -11.99 14.83 -6.47
N VAL A 375 -12.15 13.72 -7.21
CA VAL A 375 -11.71 12.39 -6.79
C VAL A 375 -10.73 11.82 -7.82
N PRO A 376 -9.42 12.03 -7.63
CA PRO A 376 -8.40 11.25 -8.32
C PRO A 376 -8.53 9.78 -7.92
N PHE A 377 -9.02 8.93 -8.82
CA PHE A 377 -9.21 7.51 -8.59
C PHE A 377 -7.96 6.76 -9.05
N LEU A 378 -7.03 6.53 -8.13
CA LEU A 378 -5.69 6.00 -8.43
C LEU A 378 -5.75 4.55 -8.90
N SER A 379 -6.58 3.72 -8.25
CA SER A 379 -6.68 2.30 -8.59
C SER A 379 -7.23 2.02 -9.99
N ALA A 380 -8.00 2.94 -10.56
CA ALA A 380 -8.49 2.77 -11.94
C ALA A 380 -7.34 2.80 -12.95
N ILE A 381 -6.25 3.51 -12.65
CA ILE A 381 -5.03 3.54 -13.47
C ILE A 381 -4.17 2.31 -13.16
N HIS A 382 -4.01 1.99 -11.87
CA HIS A 382 -3.20 0.85 -11.44
C HIS A 382 -3.74 -0.47 -11.96
N LEU A 383 -5.06 -0.58 -12.15
CA LEU A 383 -5.74 -1.79 -12.62
C LEU A 383 -6.21 -1.70 -14.09
N ASP A 384 -5.74 -0.72 -14.86
CA ASP A 384 -6.07 -0.58 -16.30
C ASP A 384 -5.26 -1.58 -17.15
N GLU A 385 -5.94 -2.53 -17.79
CA GLU A 385 -5.35 -3.52 -18.71
C GLU A 385 -4.63 -2.88 -19.92
N GLY A 386 -5.03 -1.67 -20.32
CA GLY A 386 -4.35 -0.92 -21.38
C GLY A 386 -3.01 -0.30 -20.93
N ILE A 387 -2.78 -0.18 -19.61
CA ILE A 387 -1.56 0.39 -19.02
C ILE A 387 -0.65 -0.73 -18.49
N TYR A 388 -1.24 -1.73 -17.85
CA TYR A 388 -0.58 -2.88 -17.26
C TYR A 388 -1.22 -4.17 -17.79
N PRO A 389 -0.63 -4.83 -18.80
CA PRO A 389 -1.14 -6.11 -19.27
C PRO A 389 -1.22 -7.15 -18.14
N GLY A 390 -2.37 -7.82 -18.04
CA GLY A 390 -2.69 -8.70 -16.91
C GLY A 390 -2.78 -7.91 -15.61
N ALA A 391 -3.49 -6.78 -15.62
CA ALA A 391 -3.54 -5.83 -14.51
C ALA A 391 -4.08 -6.46 -13.22
N LEU A 392 -4.98 -7.42 -13.31
CA LEU A 392 -5.54 -8.12 -12.14
C LEU A 392 -4.66 -9.28 -11.65
N GLN A 393 -3.60 -9.64 -12.38
CA GLN A 393 -2.66 -10.68 -11.99
C GLN A 393 -1.51 -10.09 -11.18
N PHE A 394 -1.17 -10.74 -10.07
CA PHE A 394 0.02 -10.40 -9.31
C PHE A 394 1.28 -10.82 -10.07
N ASN A 395 1.99 -9.87 -10.65
CA ASN A 395 3.20 -10.11 -11.43
C ASN A 395 4.30 -9.10 -11.06
N PRO A 396 5.15 -9.41 -10.06
CA PRO A 396 6.27 -8.55 -9.67
C PRO A 396 7.29 -8.30 -10.80
N TRP A 397 7.47 -9.25 -11.71
CA TRP A 397 8.44 -9.14 -12.81
C TRP A 397 8.14 -8.01 -13.78
N ARG A 398 6.89 -7.50 -13.82
CA ARG A 398 6.55 -6.32 -14.65
C ARG A 398 7.42 -5.11 -14.33
N TRP A 399 7.88 -5.00 -13.08
CA TRP A 399 8.72 -3.91 -12.59
C TRP A 399 10.20 -4.07 -12.93
N LEU A 400 10.60 -5.21 -13.50
CA LEU A 400 11.92 -5.46 -14.06
C LEU A 400 11.97 -5.12 -15.57
N ALA A 401 10.82 -5.03 -16.23
CA ALA A 401 10.75 -4.68 -17.64
C ALA A 401 11.09 -3.20 -17.85
N GLU A 402 11.97 -2.90 -18.80
CA GLU A 402 12.46 -1.54 -19.07
C GLU A 402 11.31 -0.56 -19.42
N GLU A 403 10.27 -1.05 -20.11
CA GLU A 403 9.06 -0.29 -20.44
C GLU A 403 8.29 0.28 -19.22
N ASN A 404 8.45 -0.35 -18.05
CA ASN A 404 7.76 0.06 -16.82
C ASN A 404 8.67 0.85 -15.89
N LYS A 405 9.94 1.10 -16.23
CA LYS A 405 10.89 1.83 -15.39
C LYS A 405 10.44 3.27 -15.11
N GLU A 406 10.02 4.00 -16.15
CA GLU A 406 9.44 5.33 -15.99
C GLU A 406 8.10 5.28 -15.25
N LYS A 407 7.27 4.27 -15.55
CA LYS A 407 5.99 4.09 -14.83
C LYS A 407 6.21 3.85 -13.34
N ARG A 408 7.24 3.09 -12.97
CA ARG A 408 7.58 2.71 -11.59
C ARG A 408 8.09 3.89 -10.75
N ASN A 409 8.56 4.95 -11.38
CA ASN A 409 9.02 6.15 -10.67
C ASN A 409 7.83 6.87 -10.01
N TRP A 410 7.43 6.41 -8.84
CA TRP A 410 6.24 6.88 -8.12
C TRP A 410 6.31 8.36 -7.71
N ARG A 411 7.47 9.04 -7.83
CA ARG A 411 7.60 10.49 -7.62
C ARG A 411 7.13 11.29 -8.84
N THR A 412 7.45 10.81 -10.03
CA THR A 412 7.29 11.57 -11.29
C THR A 412 6.30 10.95 -12.28
N SER A 413 5.96 9.69 -12.08
CA SER A 413 5.02 8.96 -12.93
C SER A 413 3.58 9.39 -12.65
N PRO A 414 2.75 9.56 -13.70
CA PRO A 414 1.30 9.65 -13.57
C PRO A 414 0.62 8.26 -13.54
N TYR A 415 1.35 7.18 -13.85
CA TYR A 415 0.80 5.83 -14.04
C TYR A 415 0.86 4.97 -12.78
N PHE A 416 1.82 5.24 -11.91
CA PHE A 416 1.96 4.57 -10.61
C PHE A 416 2.16 5.64 -9.54
N SER A 417 1.22 5.76 -8.61
CA SER A 417 1.23 6.79 -7.56
C SER A 417 0.67 6.25 -6.25
N PRO A 418 1.19 5.11 -5.73
CA PRO A 418 0.68 4.48 -4.50
C PRO A 418 0.82 5.39 -3.27
N PHE A 419 1.73 6.35 -3.31
CA PHE A 419 2.03 7.30 -2.25
C PHE A 419 1.50 8.71 -2.52
N GLY A 420 0.59 8.85 -3.50
CA GLY A 420 0.10 10.15 -3.96
C GLY A 420 1.16 10.97 -4.69
N GLY A 421 1.06 12.30 -4.60
CA GLY A 421 1.91 13.21 -5.36
C GLY A 421 1.79 14.67 -4.91
N GLY A 422 2.66 15.52 -5.47
CA GLY A 422 2.66 16.97 -5.23
C GLY A 422 2.98 17.37 -3.79
N ALA A 423 2.37 18.46 -3.31
CA ALA A 423 2.65 19.04 -2.00
C ALA A 423 2.19 18.17 -0.79
N ARG A 424 1.49 17.07 -1.06
CA ARG A 424 1.05 16.07 -0.08
C ARG A 424 1.63 14.68 -0.35
N TYR A 425 2.77 14.62 -1.04
CA TYR A 425 3.51 13.38 -1.23
C TYR A 425 3.75 12.68 0.13
N CYS A 426 3.56 11.35 0.21
CA CYS A 426 3.66 10.62 1.48
C CYS A 426 5.04 10.79 2.15
N PRO A 427 5.12 11.37 3.37
CA PRO A 427 6.39 11.47 4.10
C PRO A 427 6.99 10.11 4.45
N GLY A 428 6.12 9.12 4.71
CA GLY A 428 6.51 7.79 5.19
C GLY A 428 6.77 6.76 4.08
N ALA A 429 6.82 7.16 2.81
CA ALA A 429 6.95 6.21 1.71
C ALA A 429 8.19 5.31 1.85
N GLU A 430 9.36 5.90 2.08
CA GLU A 430 10.61 5.14 2.13
C GLU A 430 10.71 4.26 3.39
N ILE A 431 10.37 4.80 4.55
CA ILE A 431 10.37 4.05 5.83
C ILE A 431 9.38 2.88 5.78
N SER A 432 8.19 3.05 5.20
CA SER A 432 7.22 1.96 5.04
C SER A 432 7.78 0.84 4.17
N ARG A 433 8.46 1.15 3.07
CA ARG A 433 9.05 0.15 2.17
C ARG A 433 10.15 -0.64 2.86
N LEU A 434 10.98 0.04 3.65
CA LEU A 434 12.00 -0.60 4.47
C LEU A 434 11.36 -1.55 5.50
N GLN A 435 10.34 -1.09 6.21
CA GLN A 435 9.64 -1.92 7.20
C GLN A 435 8.99 -3.15 6.56
N ILE A 436 8.33 -2.97 5.41
CA ILE A 436 7.71 -4.09 4.68
C ILE A 436 8.79 -5.06 4.17
N ALA A 437 9.91 -4.57 3.64
CA ALA A 437 11.00 -5.41 3.16
C ALA A 437 11.64 -6.24 4.29
N PHE A 438 11.89 -5.64 5.46
CA PHE A 438 12.39 -6.35 6.63
C PHE A 438 11.38 -7.36 7.17
N PHE A 439 10.10 -7.01 7.21
CA PHE A 439 9.06 -7.95 7.60
C PHE A 439 9.05 -9.15 6.65
N LEU A 440 9.06 -8.93 5.33
CA LEU A 440 9.09 -10.00 4.34
C LEU A 440 10.33 -10.87 4.51
N HIS A 441 11.52 -10.27 4.64
CA HIS A 441 12.77 -11.01 4.86
C HIS A 441 12.67 -11.97 6.04
N HIS A 442 12.28 -11.45 7.21
CA HIS A 442 12.21 -12.25 8.44
C HIS A 442 11.10 -13.29 8.36
N PHE A 443 9.92 -12.92 7.84
CA PHE A 443 8.76 -13.79 7.77
C PHE A 443 9.00 -14.96 6.81
N VAL A 444 9.49 -14.73 5.58
CA VAL A 444 9.66 -15.82 4.60
C VAL A 444 10.82 -16.75 4.96
N LEU A 445 11.84 -16.28 5.68
CA LEU A 445 12.94 -17.14 6.12
C LEU A 445 12.61 -17.97 7.37
N LYS A 446 11.70 -17.51 8.22
CA LYS A 446 11.37 -18.16 9.51
C LYS A 446 10.05 -18.92 9.50
N CYS A 447 9.13 -18.58 8.62
CA CYS A 447 7.79 -19.14 8.58
C CYS A 447 7.54 -19.87 7.26
N ARG A 448 6.82 -20.97 7.36
CA ARG A 448 6.02 -21.54 6.27
C ARG A 448 4.56 -21.33 6.61
N TRP A 449 3.74 -21.16 5.60
CA TRP A 449 2.32 -20.98 5.80
C TRP A 449 1.51 -21.64 4.69
N THR A 450 0.32 -22.08 5.06
CA THR A 450 -0.68 -22.60 4.14
C THR A 450 -1.99 -21.89 4.40
N GLN A 451 -2.60 -21.34 3.36
CA GLN A 451 -3.95 -20.78 3.44
C GLN A 451 -4.95 -21.90 3.72
N ILE A 452 -5.74 -21.77 4.79
CA ILE A 452 -6.72 -22.79 5.19
C ILE A 452 -8.15 -22.46 4.79
N ALA A 453 -8.43 -21.19 4.51
CA ALA A 453 -9.75 -20.71 4.12
C ALA A 453 -9.62 -19.65 3.02
N GLU A 454 -10.56 -19.65 2.07
CA GLU A 454 -10.65 -18.58 1.08
C GLU A 454 -10.90 -17.22 1.76
N ASP A 455 -10.29 -16.19 1.19
CA ASP A 455 -10.47 -14.81 1.63
C ASP A 455 -10.59 -13.90 0.42
N ARG A 456 -11.26 -12.77 0.60
CA ARG A 456 -11.53 -11.78 -0.43
C ARG A 456 -11.12 -10.40 0.03
N MET A 457 -10.62 -9.61 -0.91
CA MET A 457 -10.38 -8.19 -0.67
C MET A 457 -11.70 -7.42 -0.63
N SER A 458 -11.79 -6.47 0.30
CA SER A 458 -12.83 -5.44 0.35
C SER A 458 -12.15 -4.11 0.63
N PHE A 459 -12.65 -3.02 0.06
CA PHE A 459 -12.01 -1.71 0.15
C PHE A 459 -12.85 -0.69 0.92
N PHE A 460 -13.89 -1.19 1.59
CA PHE A 460 -14.74 -0.40 2.47
C PHE A 460 -14.71 -0.95 3.91
N PRO A 461 -14.55 -0.06 4.92
CA PRO A 461 -14.24 1.36 4.80
C PRO A 461 -12.82 1.64 4.29
N SER A 462 -11.93 0.66 4.37
CA SER A 462 -10.58 0.69 3.79
C SER A 462 -10.19 -0.70 3.27
N ALA A 463 -9.09 -0.80 2.52
CA ALA A 463 -8.59 -2.06 1.98
C ALA A 463 -8.33 -3.09 3.09
N ARG A 464 -8.92 -4.27 2.99
CA ARG A 464 -8.81 -5.37 3.97
C ARG A 464 -9.09 -6.72 3.33
N LEU A 465 -8.66 -7.78 4.02
CA LEU A 465 -9.15 -9.13 3.78
C LEU A 465 -10.33 -9.38 4.74
N VAL A 466 -11.44 -9.90 4.21
CA VAL A 466 -12.69 -10.00 4.97
C VAL A 466 -12.59 -10.96 6.15
N ASN A 467 -11.82 -12.04 6.00
CA ASN A 467 -11.65 -13.09 7.01
C ASN A 467 -10.28 -13.02 7.72
N GLY A 468 -9.52 -11.93 7.54
CA GLY A 468 -8.24 -11.70 8.23
C GLY A 468 -7.07 -12.58 7.78
N PHE A 469 -7.23 -13.30 6.66
CA PHE A 469 -6.29 -14.26 6.09
C PHE A 469 -5.84 -15.33 7.07
N GLN A 470 -6.68 -16.35 7.20
CA GLN A 470 -6.42 -17.51 8.04
C GLN A 470 -5.34 -18.40 7.40
N VAL A 471 -4.23 -18.56 8.13
CA VAL A 471 -3.09 -19.35 7.68
C VAL A 471 -2.63 -20.30 8.78
N LEU A 472 -2.36 -21.55 8.41
CA LEU A 472 -1.62 -22.48 9.24
C LEU A 472 -0.14 -22.11 9.15
N VAL A 473 0.45 -21.63 10.24
CA VAL A 473 1.87 -21.24 10.29
C VAL A 473 2.69 -22.36 10.91
N SER A 474 3.81 -22.70 10.30
CA SER A 474 4.82 -23.59 10.86
C SER A 474 6.19 -22.90 10.86
N LYS A 475 6.96 -23.14 11.92
CA LYS A 475 8.31 -22.59 12.04
C LYS A 475 9.26 -23.37 11.16
N GLU A 476 10.02 -22.67 10.35
CA GLU A 476 11.06 -23.25 9.52
C GLU A 476 12.24 -23.68 10.41
N LYS A 477 12.36 -24.99 10.68
CA LYS A 477 13.43 -25.60 11.50
C LYS A 477 14.71 -25.88 10.72
N ARG A 478 14.95 -25.19 9.60
CA ARG A 478 16.14 -25.40 8.77
C ARG A 478 17.42 -25.05 9.54
N ASN A 479 18.30 -26.03 9.65
CA ASN A 479 19.70 -25.80 9.95
C ASN A 479 20.36 -25.21 8.68
N TRP A 480 20.35 -23.88 8.59
CA TRP A 480 20.70 -23.14 7.36
C TRP A 480 22.16 -23.34 6.92
N ARG A 481 23.05 -23.78 7.82
CA ARG A 481 24.43 -24.20 7.48
C ARG A 481 24.47 -25.40 6.52
N THR A 482 23.37 -26.15 6.40
CA THR A 482 23.28 -27.37 5.59
C THR A 482 22.08 -27.37 4.63
N SER A 483 21.46 -26.21 4.36
CA SER A 483 20.25 -26.18 3.53
C SER A 483 20.54 -26.61 2.08
N PRO A 484 19.83 -27.63 1.55
CA PRO A 484 20.00 -28.12 0.20
C PRO A 484 19.02 -27.38 -0.72
N TYR A 485 19.15 -26.06 -0.86
CA TYR A 485 18.68 -25.50 -2.13
C TYR A 485 19.60 -26.03 -3.20
N PHE A 486 19.00 -26.58 -4.24
CA PHE A 486 19.70 -27.19 -5.37
C PHE A 486 20.52 -26.12 -6.08
N SER A 487 21.69 -25.82 -5.52
CA SER A 487 22.80 -25.27 -6.26
C SER A 487 23.34 -26.44 -7.07
N PRO A 488 23.32 -26.39 -8.41
CA PRO A 488 23.93 -27.43 -9.23
C PRO A 488 25.43 -27.63 -8.92
N PHE A 489 26.03 -26.74 -8.12
CA PHE A 489 27.42 -26.77 -7.68
C PHE A 489 27.61 -27.01 -6.16
N GLY A 490 26.57 -27.50 -5.47
CA GLY A 490 26.61 -27.77 -4.02
C GLY A 490 26.50 -26.51 -3.14
N GLY A 491 26.38 -26.72 -1.82
CA GLY A 491 26.27 -25.67 -0.81
C GLY A 491 26.94 -26.06 0.51
N GLY A 492 27.29 -25.08 1.34
CA GLY A 492 28.01 -25.29 2.61
C GLY A 492 29.46 -25.77 2.42
N ALA A 493 29.95 -26.65 3.30
CA ALA A 493 31.32 -27.20 3.26
C ALA A 493 31.64 -28.05 2.01
N ARG A 494 30.67 -28.26 1.11
CA ARG A 494 30.81 -28.94 -0.18
C ARG A 494 30.52 -28.01 -1.38
N TYR A 495 30.68 -26.70 -1.20
CA TYR A 495 30.62 -25.73 -2.31
C TYR A 495 31.75 -26.01 -3.31
N CYS A 496 31.43 -26.19 -4.58
CA CYS A 496 32.42 -26.38 -5.63
C CYS A 496 33.25 -25.09 -5.81
N PRO A 497 34.59 -25.11 -5.61
CA PRO A 497 35.43 -23.93 -5.79
C PRO A 497 35.35 -23.35 -7.22
N GLY A 498 34.99 -24.20 -8.19
CA GLY A 498 34.80 -23.80 -9.59
C GLY A 498 33.43 -23.19 -9.92
N ALA A 499 32.49 -23.09 -8.97
CA ALA A 499 31.11 -22.69 -9.25
C ALA A 499 30.98 -21.33 -9.94
N GLU A 500 31.71 -20.32 -9.48
CA GLU A 500 31.69 -18.97 -10.09
C GLU A 500 32.36 -18.94 -11.46
N ILE A 501 33.45 -19.72 -11.64
CA ILE A 501 34.12 -19.86 -12.93
C ILE A 501 33.20 -20.58 -13.92
N SER A 502 32.52 -21.64 -13.51
CA SER A 502 31.56 -22.37 -14.35
C SER A 502 30.36 -21.49 -14.72
N ARG A 503 29.85 -20.66 -13.80
CA ARG A 503 28.79 -19.67 -14.09
C ARG A 503 29.23 -18.66 -15.14
N LEU A 504 30.42 -18.10 -14.98
CA LEU A 504 31.01 -17.18 -15.96
C LEU A 504 31.21 -17.86 -17.32
N GLN A 505 31.75 -19.07 -17.36
CA GLN A 505 31.96 -19.82 -18.60
C GLN A 505 30.64 -20.12 -19.32
N ILE A 506 29.60 -20.54 -18.58
CA ILE A 506 28.26 -20.78 -19.13
C ILE A 506 27.66 -19.46 -19.64
N ALA A 507 27.78 -18.37 -18.89
CA ALA A 507 27.29 -17.06 -19.30
C ALA A 507 27.97 -16.57 -20.58
N PHE A 508 29.30 -16.68 -20.67
CA PHE A 508 30.05 -16.35 -21.89
C PHE A 508 29.66 -17.22 -23.07
N PHE A 509 29.52 -18.53 -22.86
CA PHE A 509 29.08 -19.46 -23.90
C PHE A 509 27.68 -19.10 -24.40
N LEU A 510 26.70 -18.94 -23.51
CA LEU A 510 25.32 -18.60 -23.88
C LEU A 510 25.25 -17.24 -24.57
N HIS A 511 25.96 -16.23 -24.06
CA HIS A 511 26.03 -14.91 -24.68
C HIS A 511 26.58 -15.01 -26.12
N HIS A 512 27.69 -15.72 -26.33
CA HIS A 512 28.25 -15.89 -27.67
C HIS A 512 27.34 -16.73 -28.58
N PHE A 513 26.77 -17.81 -28.04
CA PHE A 513 25.94 -18.74 -28.80
C PHE A 513 24.65 -18.09 -29.27
N VAL A 514 23.96 -17.34 -28.41
CA VAL A 514 22.71 -16.65 -28.76
C VAL A 514 22.94 -15.48 -29.72
N LEU A 515 24.08 -14.79 -29.63
CA LEU A 515 24.40 -13.68 -30.55
C LEU A 515 24.85 -14.16 -31.94
N LYS A 516 25.50 -15.32 -32.03
CA LYS A 516 26.14 -15.79 -33.28
C LYS A 516 25.41 -16.95 -33.95
N CYS A 517 24.46 -17.59 -33.26
CA CYS A 517 23.75 -18.75 -33.77
C CYS A 517 22.24 -18.63 -33.54
N ARG A 518 21.46 -19.09 -34.52
CA ARG A 518 20.06 -19.48 -34.31
C ARG A 518 20.00 -20.98 -34.10
N TRP A 519 19.08 -21.42 -33.26
CA TRP A 519 18.88 -22.84 -33.05
C TRP A 519 17.41 -23.20 -32.88
N THR A 520 17.05 -24.39 -33.33
CA THR A 520 15.72 -24.97 -33.16
C THR A 520 15.86 -26.41 -32.67
N GLN A 521 15.08 -26.77 -31.66
CA GLN A 521 15.03 -28.12 -31.15
C GLN A 521 14.40 -29.05 -32.18
N ILE A 522 15.04 -30.19 -32.44
CA ILE A 522 14.60 -31.14 -33.48
C ILE A 522 13.73 -32.26 -32.88
N ALA A 523 13.93 -32.58 -31.59
CA ALA A 523 13.17 -33.60 -30.88
C ALA A 523 13.03 -33.26 -29.39
N GLU A 524 11.87 -33.59 -28.80
CA GLU A 524 11.70 -33.60 -27.35
C GLU A 524 12.45 -34.77 -26.73
N ASP A 525 13.12 -34.54 -25.60
CA ASP A 525 13.86 -35.57 -24.89
C ASP A 525 13.49 -35.57 -23.40
N ARG A 526 13.66 -36.72 -22.75
CA ARG A 526 13.36 -36.89 -21.32
C ARG A 526 14.62 -36.72 -20.50
N MET A 527 14.49 -36.03 -19.37
CA MET A 527 15.57 -35.86 -18.41
C MET A 527 15.62 -37.07 -17.47
N SER A 528 16.77 -37.75 -17.42
CA SER A 528 17.08 -38.77 -16.41
C SER A 528 17.97 -38.17 -15.33
N PHE A 529 17.72 -38.49 -14.07
CA PHE A 529 18.45 -37.95 -12.92
C PHE A 529 19.43 -38.94 -12.29
N PHE A 530 19.46 -40.20 -12.74
CA PHE A 530 20.33 -41.24 -12.18
C PHE A 530 21.22 -41.87 -13.26
N PRO A 531 22.53 -42.00 -13.03
CA PRO A 531 23.31 -41.58 -11.85
C PRO A 531 23.66 -40.08 -11.81
N SER A 532 23.34 -39.31 -12.86
CA SER A 532 23.46 -37.85 -12.93
C SER A 532 22.40 -37.27 -13.88
N ALA A 533 22.09 -35.98 -13.72
CA ALA A 533 21.14 -35.27 -14.60
C ALA A 533 21.67 -35.26 -16.04
N ARG A 534 20.96 -35.94 -16.95
CA ARG A 534 21.26 -35.98 -18.38
C ARG A 534 19.99 -36.12 -19.20
N LEU A 535 20.03 -35.59 -20.41
CA LEU A 535 19.03 -35.88 -21.44
C LEU A 535 19.32 -37.28 -22.00
N VAL A 536 18.30 -38.14 -22.05
CA VAL A 536 18.45 -39.58 -22.35
C VAL A 536 19.03 -39.80 -23.75
N ASN A 537 18.61 -39.01 -24.73
CA ASN A 537 19.06 -39.04 -26.12
C ASN A 537 19.96 -37.84 -26.49
N GLY A 538 20.21 -36.94 -25.52
CA GLY A 538 20.98 -35.72 -25.70
C GLY A 538 20.15 -34.57 -26.27
N PHE A 539 20.60 -33.32 -26.04
CA PHE A 539 19.90 -32.16 -26.57
C PHE A 539 20.16 -32.00 -28.06
N GLN A 540 19.20 -32.40 -28.89
CA GLN A 540 19.31 -32.34 -30.34
C GLN A 540 18.77 -31.02 -30.88
N VAL A 541 19.68 -30.19 -31.37
CA VAL A 541 19.37 -28.87 -31.94
C VAL A 541 19.95 -28.74 -33.34
N LEU A 542 19.18 -28.13 -34.24
CA LEU A 542 19.71 -27.65 -35.51
C LEU A 542 20.30 -26.28 -35.25
N VAL A 543 21.58 -26.06 -35.57
CA VAL A 543 22.26 -24.78 -35.35
C VAL A 543 22.63 -24.18 -36.69
N SER A 544 22.21 -22.94 -36.92
CA SER A 544 22.65 -22.13 -38.05
C SER A 544 23.37 -20.89 -37.55
N LYS A 545 24.40 -20.45 -38.27
CA LYS A 545 25.11 -19.21 -37.95
C LYS A 545 24.24 -18.02 -38.37
N VAL A 546 24.13 -17.02 -37.49
CA VAL A 546 23.45 -15.74 -37.79
C VAL A 546 24.27 -14.96 -38.81
#